data_AF-A0A7W0SVE7-F1
#
_entry.id   AF-A0A7W0SVE7-F1
#
_cell.length_a   1.000
_cell.length_b   1.000
_cell.length_c   1.000
_cell.angle_alpha   90.00
_cell.angle_beta   90.00
_cell.angle_gamma   90.00
#
_symmetry.space_group_name_H-M   'P 1'
#
loop_
_entity.id
_entity.type
_entity.pdbx_description
1 polymer ?
#
loop_
_entity_poly.entity_id
_entity_poly.type
_entity_poly.pdbx_seq_one_letter_code
_entity_poly.pdbx_strand_id
1 'polypeptide(L)'
;MKQITEAILADSLADIGHLPLPESYRAAVVREADQEMFAGVPTREKDPRRSLHIQDVPTPELGPGEALVAVMASAVNYNTVWTSIFEPVSTFGFLKRYGKLSELTNRHDLPYHVVGSDLAGVVLRVGVGVNNWKPGDEVVAHCLSVELEDSAGHDDTMLDPQQRIWGFETNFGGLADLALVKSNQLMPKAKHLTWEEAACPGLVNSTAYR
;
A
#
# COMPACT_ATOMS: atom_id res chain seq x y z
N MET A 1 6.01 -12.45 11.55
CA MET A 1 6.56 -12.45 10.17
C MET A 1 7.40 -13.67 9.80
N LYS A 2 8.42 -14.09 10.58
CA LYS A 2 9.33 -15.18 10.17
C LYS A 2 8.62 -16.44 9.62
N GLN A 3 7.62 -16.97 10.33
CA GLN A 3 6.86 -18.16 9.89
C GLN A 3 6.13 -17.95 8.56
N ILE A 4 5.59 -16.75 8.32
CA ILE A 4 4.90 -16.40 7.06
C ILE A 4 5.90 -16.42 5.92
N THR A 5 7.07 -15.78 6.09
CA THR A 5 8.12 -15.77 5.07
C THR A 5 8.65 -17.18 4.79
N GLU A 6 8.89 -17.99 5.83
CA GLU A 6 9.32 -19.39 5.67
C GLU A 6 8.28 -20.23 4.90
N ALA A 7 6.99 -20.05 5.18
CA ALA A 7 5.93 -20.74 4.46
C ALA A 7 5.87 -20.35 2.97
N ILE A 8 6.01 -19.06 2.64
CA ILE A 8 6.03 -18.59 1.25
C ILE A 8 7.25 -19.13 0.50
N LEU A 9 8.44 -19.07 1.11
CA LEU A 9 9.68 -19.57 0.50
C LEU A 9 9.69 -21.10 0.31
N ALA A 10 8.91 -21.82 1.13
CA ALA A 10 8.71 -23.26 1.02
C ALA A 10 7.51 -23.66 0.14
N ASP A 11 6.87 -22.70 -0.56
CA ASP A 11 5.67 -22.90 -1.38
C ASP A 11 4.51 -23.57 -0.61
N SER A 12 4.47 -23.39 0.71
CA SER A 12 3.47 -23.96 1.61
C SER A 12 2.29 -22.99 1.80
N LEU A 13 1.71 -22.54 0.68
CA LEU A 13 0.72 -21.44 0.67
C LEU A 13 -0.65 -21.85 1.22
N ALA A 14 -0.99 -23.15 1.21
CA ALA A 14 -2.27 -23.67 1.70
C ALA A 14 -2.49 -23.38 3.20
N ASP A 15 -1.41 -23.33 4.00
CA ASP A 15 -1.48 -23.14 5.45
C ASP A 15 -1.37 -21.66 5.87
N ILE A 16 -1.13 -20.74 4.93
CA ILE A 16 -0.83 -19.33 5.26
C ILE A 16 -2.00 -18.63 5.95
N GLY A 17 -3.24 -19.07 5.64
CA GLY A 17 -4.47 -18.59 6.26
C GLY A 17 -4.60 -18.95 7.75
N HIS A 18 -3.82 -19.92 8.23
CA HIS A 18 -3.85 -20.38 9.62
C HIS A 18 -2.71 -19.81 10.48
N LEU A 19 -1.68 -19.24 9.85
CA LEU A 19 -0.55 -18.65 10.57
C LEU A 19 -0.99 -17.39 11.33
N PRO A 20 -0.53 -17.17 12.57
CA PRO A 20 -0.87 -15.97 13.32
C PRO A 20 -0.34 -14.71 12.60
N LEU A 21 -1.18 -13.68 12.54
CA LEU A 21 -0.72 -12.36 12.09
C LEU A 21 0.19 -11.75 13.16
N PRO A 22 1.28 -11.07 12.76
CA PRO A 22 2.11 -10.37 13.74
C PRO A 22 1.36 -9.13 14.28
N GLU A 23 1.66 -8.73 15.50
CA GLU A 23 1.14 -7.49 16.09
C GLU A 23 1.75 -6.23 15.42
N SER A 24 2.97 -6.34 14.89
CA SER A 24 3.67 -5.29 14.17
C SER A 24 4.46 -5.82 12.98
N TYR A 25 4.79 -4.94 12.04
CA TYR A 25 5.59 -5.27 10.86
C TYR A 25 6.53 -4.11 10.50
N ARG A 26 7.64 -4.45 9.85
CA ARG A 26 8.64 -3.48 9.42
C ARG A 26 8.16 -2.76 8.17
N ALA A 27 8.31 -1.44 8.16
CA ALA A 27 7.87 -0.58 7.06
C ALA A 27 8.84 0.59 6.82
N ALA A 28 8.93 1.04 5.57
CA ALA A 28 9.49 2.33 5.23
C ALA A 28 8.43 3.42 5.43
N VAL A 29 8.70 4.39 6.29
CA VAL A 29 7.76 5.46 6.62
C VAL A 29 8.35 6.85 6.46
N VAL A 30 7.49 7.83 6.22
CA VAL A 30 7.73 9.22 6.63
C VAL A 30 6.95 9.54 7.91
N ARG A 31 7.40 10.54 8.69
CA ARG A 31 6.76 10.94 9.95
C ARG A 31 6.13 12.32 9.84
N GLU A 32 5.00 12.52 10.51
CA GLU A 32 4.31 13.80 10.48
C GLU A 32 5.15 14.94 11.09
N ALA A 33 5.88 14.62 12.16
CA ALA A 33 6.77 15.56 12.83
C ALA A 33 7.90 16.08 11.92
N ASP A 34 8.24 15.34 10.87
CA ASP A 34 9.32 15.67 9.93
C ASP A 34 8.82 16.47 8.71
N GLN A 35 7.52 16.73 8.58
CA GLN A 35 6.93 17.24 7.32
C GLN A 35 7.47 18.61 6.86
N GLU A 36 8.02 19.41 7.78
CA GLU A 36 8.65 20.71 7.50
C GLU A 36 10.19 20.65 7.48
N MET A 37 10.80 19.47 7.59
CA MET A 37 12.26 19.31 7.73
C MET A 37 13.09 19.83 6.55
N PHE A 38 12.44 20.02 5.40
CA PHE A 38 13.04 20.54 4.17
C PHE A 38 12.55 21.95 3.80
N ALA A 39 11.92 22.68 4.73
CA ALA A 39 11.52 24.06 4.50
C ALA A 39 12.74 24.92 4.12
N GLY A 40 12.64 25.64 2.99
CA GLY A 40 13.72 26.46 2.45
C GLY A 40 14.86 25.71 1.75
N VAL A 41 14.83 24.37 1.70
CA VAL A 41 15.83 23.56 0.99
C VAL A 41 15.44 23.41 -0.49
N PRO A 42 16.33 23.68 -1.45
CA PRO A 42 16.06 23.45 -2.88
C PRO A 42 15.68 21.99 -3.15
N THR A 43 14.68 21.73 -4.01
CA THR A 43 14.17 20.37 -4.31
C THR A 43 15.28 19.36 -4.64
N ARG A 44 16.30 19.77 -5.41
CA ARG A 44 17.41 18.89 -5.81
C ARG A 44 18.30 18.44 -4.63
N GLU A 45 18.31 19.21 -3.54
CA GLU A 45 19.11 18.98 -2.33
C GLU A 45 18.32 18.26 -1.23
N LYS A 46 16.99 18.11 -1.39
CA LYS A 46 16.17 17.31 -0.48
C LYS A 46 16.55 15.84 -0.64
N ASP A 47 17.06 15.25 0.43
CA ASP A 47 17.59 13.88 0.43
C ASP A 47 16.59 12.92 1.09
N PRO A 48 15.93 12.02 0.32
CA PRO A 48 14.99 11.03 0.83
C PRO A 48 15.53 10.19 1.99
N ARG A 49 16.85 9.97 2.06
CA ARG A 49 17.49 9.16 3.11
C ARG A 49 17.39 9.78 4.50
N ARG A 50 17.06 11.08 4.59
CA ARG A 50 16.91 11.81 5.86
C ARG A 50 15.48 11.71 6.42
N SER A 51 14.49 11.47 5.57
CA SER A 51 13.06 11.50 5.91
C SER A 51 12.39 10.13 5.90
N LEU A 52 12.93 9.17 5.15
CA LEU A 52 12.49 7.77 5.16
C LEU A 52 13.14 7.02 6.32
N HIS A 53 12.29 6.43 7.15
CA HIS A 53 12.70 5.67 8.32
C HIS A 53 12.21 4.23 8.19
N ILE A 54 13.09 3.28 8.50
CA ILE A 54 12.69 1.88 8.67
C ILE A 54 12.28 1.70 10.12
N GLN A 55 11.01 1.38 10.36
CA GLN A 55 10.48 1.19 11.71
C GLN A 55 9.44 0.05 11.73
N ASP A 56 9.23 -0.53 12.91
CA ASP A 56 8.09 -1.42 13.14
C ASP A 56 6.84 -0.59 13.43
N VAL A 57 5.73 -0.91 12.74
CA VAL A 57 4.42 -0.28 12.93
C VAL A 57 3.36 -1.34 13.27
N PRO A 58 2.31 -1.00 14.03
CA PRO A 58 1.20 -1.92 14.30
C PRO A 58 0.54 -2.42 13.02
N THR A 59 0.17 -3.70 13.00
CA THR A 59 -0.65 -4.28 11.93
C THR A 59 -2.04 -3.64 11.93
N PRO A 60 -2.53 -3.08 10.81
CA PRO A 60 -3.84 -2.45 10.77
C PRO A 60 -4.97 -3.48 10.89
N GLU A 61 -6.10 -3.04 11.42
CA GLU A 61 -7.33 -3.84 11.40
C GLU A 61 -7.85 -3.97 9.95
N LEU A 62 -8.27 -5.18 9.60
CA LEU A 62 -8.78 -5.53 8.28
C LEU A 62 -10.28 -5.21 8.18
N GLY A 63 -10.65 -4.35 7.24
CA GLY A 63 -12.03 -3.95 6.99
C GLY A 63 -12.73 -4.81 5.94
N PRO A 64 -14.03 -4.57 5.68
CA PRO A 64 -14.77 -5.22 4.59
C PRO A 64 -14.16 -4.92 3.23
N GLY A 65 -14.17 -5.89 2.31
CA GLY A 65 -13.68 -5.69 0.95
C GLY A 65 -12.16 -5.48 0.82
N GLU A 66 -11.38 -5.78 1.85
CA GLU A 66 -9.93 -5.60 1.88
C GLU A 66 -9.16 -6.91 1.95
N ALA A 67 -7.86 -6.82 1.67
CA ALA A 67 -6.91 -7.91 1.85
C ALA A 67 -5.67 -7.41 2.59
N LEU A 68 -5.21 -8.22 3.53
CA LEU A 68 -3.90 -8.08 4.14
C LEU A 68 -2.92 -8.97 3.37
N VAL A 69 -1.86 -8.38 2.83
CA VAL A 69 -0.90 -9.04 1.94
C VAL A 69 0.48 -9.08 2.59
N ALA A 70 1.13 -10.25 2.58
CA ALA A 70 2.56 -10.36 2.85
C ALA A 70 3.32 -9.94 1.60
N VAL A 71 4.03 -8.83 1.68
CA VAL A 71 4.72 -8.26 0.53
C VAL A 71 6.08 -8.95 0.38
N MET A 72 6.31 -9.52 -0.79
CA MET A 72 7.58 -10.14 -1.16
C MET A 72 8.50 -9.15 -1.87
N ALA A 73 7.92 -8.24 -2.66
CA ALA A 73 8.62 -7.13 -3.30
C ALA A 73 7.68 -5.94 -3.55
N SER A 74 8.28 -4.76 -3.70
CA SER A 74 7.63 -3.50 -4.07
C SER A 74 8.56 -2.73 -5.01
N ALA A 75 8.09 -1.63 -5.58
CA ALA A 75 8.89 -0.72 -6.40
C ALA A 75 8.96 0.69 -5.79
N VAL A 76 9.91 1.50 -6.27
CA VAL A 76 10.02 2.92 -5.96
C VAL A 76 9.54 3.73 -7.16
N ASN A 77 8.50 4.54 -6.94
CA ASN A 77 7.96 5.43 -7.96
C ASN A 77 8.27 6.89 -7.66
N TYR A 78 8.02 7.77 -8.64
CA TYR A 78 8.10 9.22 -8.41
C TYR A 78 7.21 9.69 -7.26
N ASN A 79 6.02 9.10 -7.06
CA ASN A 79 5.15 9.45 -5.91
C ASN A 79 5.79 9.11 -4.55
N THR A 80 6.64 8.09 -4.50
CA THR A 80 7.41 7.69 -3.32
C THR A 80 8.50 8.73 -3.06
N VAL A 81 9.19 9.17 -4.11
CA VAL A 81 10.20 10.23 -4.04
C VAL A 81 9.55 11.53 -3.55
N TRP A 82 8.45 11.97 -4.17
CA TRP A 82 7.70 13.17 -3.77
C TRP A 82 7.23 13.11 -2.31
N THR A 83 6.72 11.97 -1.87
CA THR A 83 6.36 11.76 -0.46
C THR A 83 7.57 11.93 0.45
N SER A 84 8.72 11.34 0.10
CA SER A 84 9.94 11.42 0.91
C SER A 84 10.51 12.83 1.01
N ILE A 85 10.20 13.73 0.08
CA ILE A 85 10.68 15.13 0.13
C ILE A 85 9.57 16.12 0.48
N PHE A 86 8.39 15.61 0.85
CA PHE A 86 7.18 16.36 1.21
C PHE A 86 6.71 17.35 0.13
N GLU A 87 6.81 16.97 -1.15
CA GLU A 87 6.40 17.80 -2.29
C GLU A 87 5.25 17.19 -3.11
N PRO A 88 4.45 18.01 -3.81
CA PRO A 88 4.41 19.48 -3.72
C PRO A 88 3.82 19.97 -2.38
N VAL A 89 3.15 19.07 -1.65
CA VAL A 89 2.67 19.24 -0.28
C VAL A 89 2.85 17.94 0.49
N SER A 90 2.88 18.01 1.82
CA SER A 90 2.93 16.85 2.71
C SER A 90 1.75 15.90 2.49
N THR A 91 2.04 14.58 2.41
CA THR A 91 0.99 13.57 2.21
C THR A 91 0.04 13.43 3.40
N PHE A 92 0.47 13.84 4.59
CA PHE A 92 -0.37 13.88 5.80
C PHE A 92 -1.62 14.75 5.63
N GLY A 93 -1.58 15.77 4.75
CA GLY A 93 -2.75 16.56 4.40
C GLY A 93 -3.83 15.76 3.64
N PHE A 94 -3.47 14.77 2.84
CA PHE A 94 -4.43 13.85 2.20
C PHE A 94 -4.95 12.84 3.22
N LEU A 95 -4.05 12.25 4.03
CA LEU A 95 -4.41 11.25 5.04
C LEU A 95 -5.42 11.80 6.06
N LYS A 96 -5.20 13.01 6.58
CA LYS A 96 -6.14 13.68 7.50
C LYS A 96 -7.49 14.01 6.88
N ARG A 97 -7.53 14.34 5.58
CA ARG A 97 -8.79 14.60 4.88
C ARG A 97 -9.56 13.30 4.69
N TYR A 98 -8.86 12.25 4.28
CA TYR A 98 -9.46 10.93 4.11
C TYR A 98 -9.94 10.33 5.43
N GLY A 99 -9.15 10.46 6.51
CA GLY A 99 -9.48 9.95 7.83
C GLY A 99 -10.76 10.53 8.45
N LYS A 100 -11.23 11.70 7.97
CA LYS A 100 -12.46 12.33 8.44
C LYS A 100 -13.73 11.78 7.79
N LEU A 101 -13.63 10.94 6.76
CA LEU A 101 -14.80 10.47 6.01
C LEU A 101 -15.60 9.42 6.76
N SER A 102 -14.96 8.44 7.40
CA SER A 102 -15.63 7.43 8.21
C SER A 102 -14.69 6.80 9.25
N GLU A 103 -15.25 6.00 10.15
CA GLU A 103 -14.46 5.23 11.12
C GLU A 103 -13.43 4.31 10.45
N LEU A 104 -13.81 3.69 9.33
CA LEU A 104 -12.90 2.83 8.55
C LEU A 104 -11.80 3.61 7.85
N THR A 105 -12.02 4.86 7.45
CA THR A 105 -10.98 5.65 6.79
C THR A 105 -10.01 6.30 7.79
N ASN A 106 -10.48 6.52 9.02
CA ASN A 106 -9.70 7.16 10.10
C ASN A 106 -8.39 6.42 10.42
N ARG A 107 -8.33 5.09 10.26
CA ARG A 107 -7.09 4.33 10.46
C ARG A 107 -5.93 4.74 9.55
N HIS A 108 -6.16 5.48 8.47
CA HIS A 108 -5.08 6.01 7.63
C HIS A 108 -4.47 7.31 8.18
N ASP A 109 -5.17 8.04 9.05
CA ASP A 109 -4.70 9.26 9.72
C ASP A 109 -3.86 8.89 10.96
N LEU A 110 -2.56 8.72 10.73
CA LEU A 110 -1.59 8.28 11.73
C LEU A 110 -0.38 9.25 11.74
N PRO A 111 0.39 9.31 12.84
CA PRO A 111 1.59 10.15 12.93
C PRO A 111 2.75 9.66 12.03
N TYR A 112 2.55 8.59 11.28
CA TYR A 112 3.46 8.03 10.30
C TYR A 112 2.70 7.60 9.04
N HIS A 113 3.39 7.58 7.90
CA HIS A 113 2.83 7.14 6.62
C HIS A 113 3.75 6.07 6.01
N VAL A 114 3.23 4.84 5.93
CA VAL A 114 3.87 3.72 5.21
C VAL A 114 3.70 3.93 3.71
N VAL A 115 4.81 4.14 3.00
CA VAL A 115 4.82 4.49 1.58
C VAL A 115 4.84 3.26 0.66
N GLY A 116 4.63 3.47 -0.64
CA GLY A 116 4.82 2.46 -1.69
C GLY A 116 3.52 2.10 -2.38
N SER A 117 3.50 2.21 -3.71
CA SER A 117 2.29 2.08 -4.53
C SER A 117 2.26 0.84 -5.42
N ASP A 118 3.19 -0.09 -5.21
CA ASP A 118 3.20 -1.40 -5.87
C ASP A 118 3.42 -2.48 -4.83
N LEU A 119 2.98 -3.69 -5.12
CA LEU A 119 3.41 -4.89 -4.43
C LEU A 119 3.38 -6.09 -5.36
N ALA A 120 4.19 -7.08 -5.04
CA ALA A 120 3.95 -8.48 -5.36
C ALA A 120 4.05 -9.27 -4.05
N GLY A 121 3.10 -10.16 -3.80
CA GLY A 121 3.02 -10.84 -2.51
C GLY A 121 1.97 -11.93 -2.46
N VAL A 122 1.68 -12.37 -1.24
CA VAL A 122 0.71 -13.43 -0.96
C VAL A 122 -0.38 -12.90 -0.03
N VAL A 123 -1.65 -13.13 -0.39
CA VAL A 123 -2.78 -12.78 0.46
C VAL A 123 -2.71 -13.58 1.77
N LEU A 124 -2.74 -12.89 2.90
CA LEU A 124 -2.78 -13.50 4.23
C LEU A 124 -4.20 -13.65 4.76
N ARG A 125 -5.01 -12.59 4.62
CA ARG A 125 -6.39 -12.53 5.10
C ARG A 125 -7.22 -11.67 4.15
N VAL A 126 -8.51 -11.94 4.12
CA VAL A 126 -9.49 -11.14 3.38
C VAL A 126 -10.63 -10.72 4.30
N GLY A 127 -11.13 -9.51 4.08
CA GLY A 127 -12.24 -8.94 4.82
C GLY A 127 -13.59 -9.53 4.41
N VAL A 128 -14.62 -9.16 5.15
CA VAL A 128 -16.01 -9.55 4.84
C VAL A 128 -16.38 -9.11 3.42
N GLY A 129 -17.07 -9.97 2.67
CA GLY A 129 -17.55 -9.69 1.32
C GLY A 129 -16.55 -9.96 0.19
N VAL A 130 -15.29 -10.27 0.50
CA VAL A 130 -14.30 -10.69 -0.51
C VAL A 130 -14.56 -12.14 -0.91
N ASN A 131 -14.76 -12.37 -2.21
CA ASN A 131 -15.02 -13.72 -2.77
C ASN A 131 -14.01 -14.12 -3.85
N ASN A 132 -13.40 -13.15 -4.54
CA ASN A 132 -12.47 -13.40 -5.65
C ASN A 132 -11.06 -13.79 -5.18
N TRP A 133 -10.77 -13.63 -3.88
CA TRP A 133 -9.45 -13.84 -3.29
C TRP A 133 -9.56 -14.61 -1.98
N LYS A 134 -8.53 -15.39 -1.68
CA LYS A 134 -8.39 -16.17 -0.44
C LYS A 134 -6.93 -16.17 0.04
N PRO A 135 -6.68 -16.49 1.32
CA PRO A 135 -5.32 -16.70 1.80
C PRO A 135 -4.54 -17.69 0.91
N GLY A 136 -3.30 -17.35 0.59
CA GLY A 136 -2.41 -18.16 -0.26
C GLY A 136 -2.40 -17.74 -1.73
N ASP A 137 -3.30 -16.85 -2.16
CA ASP A 137 -3.26 -16.34 -3.53
C ASP A 137 -2.03 -15.43 -3.75
N GLU A 138 -1.28 -15.70 -4.82
CA GLU A 138 -0.16 -14.87 -5.27
C GLU A 138 -0.68 -13.69 -6.10
N VAL A 139 -0.35 -12.47 -5.66
CA VAL A 139 -0.95 -11.25 -6.19
C VAL A 139 0.07 -10.16 -6.50
N VAL A 140 -0.29 -9.30 -7.42
CA VAL A 140 0.21 -7.93 -7.56
C VAL A 140 -0.95 -6.97 -7.29
N ALA A 141 -0.69 -5.67 -7.10
CA ALA A 141 -1.76 -4.68 -6.92
C ALA A 141 -1.57 -3.46 -7.82
N HIS A 142 -2.67 -2.94 -8.38
CA HIS A 142 -2.70 -1.58 -8.91
C HIS A 142 -2.96 -0.57 -7.79
N CYS A 143 -2.51 0.67 -7.98
CA CYS A 143 -2.57 1.67 -6.92
C CYS A 143 -3.90 2.43 -6.84
N LEU A 144 -4.78 2.35 -7.84
CA LEU A 144 -6.05 3.10 -7.82
C LEU A 144 -6.99 2.54 -6.73
N SER A 145 -7.28 3.33 -5.70
CA SER A 145 -8.27 3.06 -4.67
C SER A 145 -9.49 3.95 -4.88
N VAL A 146 -10.65 3.35 -5.11
CA VAL A 146 -11.93 4.04 -5.30
C VAL A 146 -12.96 3.55 -4.27
N GLU A 147 -13.91 4.42 -3.91
CA GLU A 147 -15.05 4.04 -3.06
C GLU A 147 -16.27 3.62 -3.90
N LEU A 148 -16.48 4.24 -5.06
CA LEU A 148 -17.60 3.99 -5.98
C LEU A 148 -18.99 4.22 -5.36
N GLU A 149 -19.06 5.02 -4.30
CA GLU A 149 -20.34 5.51 -3.74
C GLU A 149 -20.98 6.59 -4.63
N ASP A 150 -20.17 7.35 -5.37
CA ASP A 150 -20.63 8.38 -6.30
C ASP A 150 -20.85 7.77 -7.71
N SER A 151 -21.94 8.17 -8.37
CA SER A 151 -22.29 7.65 -9.69
C SER A 151 -21.36 8.10 -10.81
N ALA A 152 -20.58 9.18 -10.61
CA ALA A 152 -19.61 9.64 -11.60
C ALA A 152 -18.55 8.58 -11.96
N GLY A 153 -18.22 7.69 -11.01
CA GLY A 153 -17.24 6.61 -11.21
C GLY A 153 -17.79 5.36 -11.89
N HIS A 154 -19.09 5.29 -12.22
CA HIS A 154 -19.73 4.04 -12.65
C HIS A 154 -19.59 3.74 -14.15
N ASP A 155 -19.25 4.75 -14.97
CA ASP A 155 -18.89 4.58 -16.40
C ASP A 155 -17.37 4.53 -16.59
N ASP A 156 -16.63 5.31 -15.80
CA ASP A 156 -15.16 5.24 -15.69
C ASP A 156 -14.74 5.52 -14.25
N THR A 157 -14.14 4.52 -13.59
CA THR A 157 -13.71 4.64 -12.17
C THR A 157 -12.67 5.73 -11.95
N MET A 158 -11.96 6.17 -12.99
CA MET A 158 -11.04 7.32 -12.91
C MET A 158 -11.76 8.66 -12.68
N LEU A 159 -13.09 8.70 -12.87
CA LEU A 159 -13.93 9.86 -12.61
C LEU A 159 -14.57 9.84 -11.22
N ASP A 160 -14.29 8.82 -10.41
CA ASP A 160 -14.74 8.78 -9.01
C ASP A 160 -14.11 9.95 -8.23
N PRO A 161 -14.92 10.83 -7.59
CA PRO A 161 -14.42 12.01 -6.89
C PRO A 161 -13.65 11.70 -5.59
N GLN A 162 -13.68 10.44 -5.15
CA GLN A 162 -12.95 9.91 -3.99
C GLN A 162 -11.83 8.94 -4.40
N GLN A 163 -11.44 8.92 -5.68
CA GLN A 163 -10.26 8.16 -6.12
C GLN A 163 -9.00 8.63 -5.39
N ARG A 164 -8.12 7.68 -5.06
CA ARG A 164 -6.85 7.90 -4.38
C ARG A 164 -5.78 6.96 -4.90
N ILE A 165 -4.53 7.38 -4.80
CA ILE A 165 -3.36 6.53 -5.06
C ILE A 165 -2.94 5.84 -3.75
N TRP A 166 -2.97 4.51 -3.76
CA TRP A 166 -2.57 3.68 -2.63
C TRP A 166 -1.08 3.85 -2.27
N GLY A 167 -0.77 3.97 -0.97
CA GLY A 167 0.58 4.25 -0.47
C GLY A 167 1.10 5.67 -0.77
N PHE A 168 0.22 6.56 -1.24
CA PHE A 168 0.48 8.00 -1.45
C PHE A 168 -0.59 8.87 -0.78
N GLU A 169 -1.87 8.67 -1.13
CA GLU A 169 -3.03 9.33 -0.51
C GLU A 169 -3.77 8.43 0.49
N THR A 170 -3.26 7.22 0.70
CA THR A 170 -3.67 6.30 1.75
C THR A 170 -2.42 5.73 2.42
N ASN A 171 -2.56 5.40 3.71
CA ASN A 171 -1.52 4.71 4.47
C ASN A 171 -1.40 3.22 4.08
N PHE A 172 -0.50 2.48 4.74
CA PHE A 172 -0.31 1.03 4.58
C PHE A 172 0.13 0.59 3.18
N GLY A 173 1.04 1.36 2.57
CA GLY A 173 1.65 1.07 1.27
C GLY A 173 2.57 -0.15 1.22
N GLY A 174 3.08 -0.44 0.03
CA GLY A 174 3.82 -1.65 -0.31
C GLY A 174 5.31 -1.68 0.04
N LEU A 175 5.95 -0.56 0.41
CA LEU A 175 7.35 -0.57 0.88
C LEU A 175 7.43 -1.00 2.35
N ALA A 176 6.92 -2.20 2.63
CA ALA A 176 6.84 -2.79 3.96
C ALA A 176 6.75 -4.32 3.87
N ASP A 177 6.87 -5.01 5.01
CA ASP A 177 6.69 -6.47 5.07
C ASP A 177 5.19 -6.87 4.93
N LEU A 178 4.26 -5.98 5.29
CA LEU A 178 2.80 -6.15 5.13
C LEU A 178 2.18 -4.93 4.47
N ALA A 179 1.12 -5.15 3.69
CA ALA A 179 0.32 -4.11 3.06
C ALA A 179 -1.18 -4.37 3.26
N LEU A 180 -1.95 -3.29 3.43
CA LEU A 180 -3.42 -3.33 3.42
C LEU A 180 -3.91 -2.70 2.12
N VAL A 181 -4.69 -3.47 1.36
CA VAL A 181 -5.22 -3.05 0.05
C VAL A 181 -6.69 -3.42 -0.06
N LYS A 182 -7.45 -2.68 -0.87
CA LYS A 182 -8.80 -3.13 -1.27
C LYS A 182 -8.68 -4.33 -2.19
N SER A 183 -9.61 -5.29 -2.06
CA SER A 183 -9.56 -6.53 -2.85
C SER A 183 -9.76 -6.29 -4.35
N ASN A 184 -10.37 -5.16 -4.73
CA ASN A 184 -10.54 -4.76 -6.13
C ASN A 184 -9.25 -4.16 -6.74
N GLN A 185 -8.19 -3.95 -5.95
CA GLN A 185 -6.87 -3.55 -6.44
C GLN A 185 -6.02 -4.74 -6.89
N LEU A 186 -6.35 -5.94 -6.42
CA LEU A 186 -5.55 -7.13 -6.61
C LEU A 186 -5.67 -7.67 -8.04
N MET A 187 -4.55 -8.18 -8.54
CA MET A 187 -4.43 -8.89 -9.80
C MET A 187 -3.55 -10.13 -9.58
N PRO A 188 -3.74 -11.21 -10.35
CA PRO A 188 -2.92 -12.41 -10.18
C PRO A 188 -1.47 -12.12 -10.54
N LYS A 189 -0.53 -12.59 -9.73
CA LYS A 189 0.90 -12.50 -10.06
C LYS A 189 1.21 -13.25 -11.36
N ALA A 190 2.00 -12.64 -12.24
CA ALA A 190 2.52 -13.33 -13.42
C ALA A 190 3.47 -14.47 -13.00
N LYS A 191 3.10 -15.72 -13.30
CA LYS A 191 3.82 -16.92 -12.85
C LYS A 191 5.25 -17.04 -13.38
N HIS A 192 5.54 -16.41 -14.52
CA HIS A 192 6.84 -16.48 -15.16
C HIS A 192 7.83 -15.42 -14.66
N LEU A 193 7.38 -14.50 -13.80
CA LEU A 193 8.20 -13.44 -13.22
C LEU A 193 8.59 -13.77 -11.79
N THR A 194 9.77 -13.31 -11.37
CA THR A 194 10.15 -13.21 -9.95
C THR A 194 9.22 -12.24 -9.19
N TRP A 195 9.37 -12.14 -7.87
CA TRP A 195 8.56 -11.23 -7.06
C TRP A 195 8.84 -9.77 -7.41
N GLU A 196 10.12 -9.40 -7.50
CA GLU A 196 10.59 -8.07 -7.86
C GLU A 196 10.24 -7.67 -9.29
N GLU A 197 10.34 -8.60 -10.25
CA GLU A 197 9.91 -8.34 -11.62
C GLU A 197 8.39 -8.17 -11.71
N ALA A 198 7.61 -8.90 -10.91
CA ALA A 198 6.15 -8.77 -10.90
C ALA A 198 5.69 -7.46 -10.22
N ALA A 199 6.43 -6.96 -9.23
CA ALA A 199 6.11 -5.72 -8.52
C ALA A 199 6.50 -4.46 -9.31
N CYS A 200 7.43 -4.56 -10.27
CA CYS A 200 7.98 -3.41 -10.98
C CYS A 200 7.00 -2.70 -11.96
N PRO A 201 6.15 -3.40 -12.74
CA PRO A 201 5.38 -2.75 -13.79
C PRO A 201 4.20 -1.93 -13.27
N GLY A 202 3.58 -2.34 -12.15
CA GLY A 202 2.25 -1.92 -11.68
C GLY A 202 1.82 -0.51 -12.10
N LEU A 203 2.15 0.50 -11.28
CA LEU A 203 1.74 1.90 -11.49
C LEU A 203 2.12 2.43 -12.87
N VAL A 204 3.38 2.29 -13.29
CA VAL A 204 3.88 2.94 -14.50
C VAL A 204 3.34 2.30 -15.77
N ASN A 205 3.18 0.98 -15.80
CA ASN A 205 2.63 0.24 -16.93
C ASN A 205 1.14 0.54 -17.09
N SER A 206 0.34 0.52 -16.02
CA SER A 206 -1.08 0.86 -16.11
C SER A 206 -1.30 2.31 -16.53
N THR A 207 -0.43 3.23 -16.09
CA THR A 207 -0.48 4.64 -16.48
C THR A 207 -0.14 4.84 -17.96
N ALA A 208 0.83 4.10 -18.50
CA ALA A 208 1.20 4.18 -19.92
C ALA A 208 0.19 3.46 -20.84
N TYR A 209 -0.52 2.46 -20.33
CA TYR A 209 -1.51 1.69 -21.09
C TYR A 209 -2.80 2.49 -21.37
N ARG A 210 -3.27 3.28 -20.41
CA ARG A 210 -4.48 4.10 -20.52
C ARG A 210 -4.28 5.26 -21.49
#